data_AF-A0A8S3KAM3-F1
#
_entry.id   AF-A0A8S3KAM3-F1
#
_cell.length_a   1.000
_cell.length_b   1.000
_cell.length_c   1.000
_cell.angle_alpha   90.00
_cell.angle_beta   90.00
_cell.angle_gamma   90.00
#
_symmetry.space_group_name_H-M   'P 1'
#
loop_
_entity.id
_entity.type
_entity.pdbx_description
1 polymer ?
#
loop_
_entity_poly.entity_id
_entity_poly.type
_entity_poly.pdbx_seq_one_letter_code
_entity_poly.pdbx_strand_id
1 'polypeptide(L)'
;MILHECYIYTLERSATTKSIFRCRNRDCKARCRTNLSMDTFLSLPTAHCHAPNPELIPAIQLKNHIKARAATTDEQTSLILHKALRTYPLNAAGQLPKTDALALTIRRQ
;
A
#
# COMPACT_ATOMS: atom_id res chain seq x y z
N MET A 1 -1.85 -6.78 0.26
CA MET A 1 -2.42 -5.63 -0.49
C MET A 1 -2.09 -5.86 -1.94
N ILE A 2 -3.02 -5.60 -2.85
CA ILE A 2 -2.72 -5.63 -4.29
C ILE A 2 -3.06 -4.29 -4.94
N LEU A 3 -2.39 -4.00 -6.05
CA LEU A 3 -2.59 -2.82 -6.87
C LEU A 3 -3.03 -3.29 -8.26
N HIS A 4 -4.10 -2.70 -8.78
CA HIS A 4 -4.58 -2.98 -10.13
C HIS A 4 -5.26 -1.73 -10.70
N GLU A 5 -4.85 -1.31 -11.91
CA GLU A 5 -5.39 -0.11 -12.57
C GLU A 5 -5.42 1.13 -11.67
N CYS A 6 -4.36 1.34 -10.87
CA CYS A 6 -4.25 2.42 -9.89
C CYS A 6 -5.29 2.38 -8.75
N TYR A 7 -6.02 1.27 -8.58
CA TYR A 7 -6.86 0.98 -7.42
C TYR A 7 -6.13 0.08 -6.43
N ILE A 8 -6.27 0.41 -5.15
CA ILE A 8 -5.65 -0.35 -4.06
C ILE A 8 -6.70 -1.24 -3.42
N TYR A 9 -6.37 -2.53 -3.30
CA TYR A 9 -7.23 -3.51 -2.64
C TYR A 9 -6.57 -4.07 -1.38
N THR A 10 -7.39 -4.23 -0.35
CA THR A 10 -7.04 -4.86 0.94
C THR A 10 -7.60 -6.26 0.99
N LEU A 11 -6.82 -7.21 1.53
CA LEU A 11 -7.25 -8.59 1.70
C LEU A 11 -8.48 -8.60 2.62
N GLU A 12 -9.59 -9.14 2.12
CA GLU A 12 -10.81 -9.31 2.90
C GLU A 12 -10.87 -10.74 3.46
N ARG A 13 -10.55 -11.73 2.63
CA ARG A 13 -10.55 -13.15 3.02
C ARG A 13 -9.59 -13.96 2.15
N SER A 14 -8.80 -14.83 2.77
CA SER A 14 -8.08 -15.90 2.08
C SER A 14 -8.80 -17.23 2.29
N ALA A 15 -9.02 -17.96 1.20
CA ALA A 15 -9.55 -19.33 1.20
C ALA A 15 -8.48 -20.29 0.66
N THR A 16 -8.73 -21.60 0.70
CA THR A 16 -7.77 -22.64 0.29
C THR A 16 -7.31 -22.53 -1.16
N THR A 17 -8.09 -21.89 -2.05
CA THR A 17 -7.78 -21.82 -3.49
C THR A 17 -7.72 -20.40 -4.03
N LYS A 18 -8.17 -19.40 -3.26
CA LYS A 18 -8.31 -18.02 -3.73
C LYS A 18 -8.23 -17.01 -2.62
N SER A 19 -7.79 -15.81 -2.98
CA SER A 19 -7.82 -14.64 -2.12
C SER A 19 -8.83 -13.64 -2.65
N ILE A 20 -9.69 -13.15 -1.76
CA ILE A 20 -10.70 -12.13 -2.04
C ILE A 20 -10.22 -10.83 -1.43
N PHE A 21 -10.19 -9.78 -2.23
CA PHE A 21 -9.83 -8.45 -1.80
C PHE A 21 -10.98 -7.48 -2.10
N ARG A 22 -11.05 -6.45 -1.27
CA ARG A 22 -11.99 -5.33 -1.40
C ARG A 22 -11.23 -4.04 -1.65
N CYS A 23 -11.85 -3.09 -2.32
CA CYS A 23 -11.30 -1.76 -2.48
C CYS A 23 -10.96 -1.15 -1.11
N ARG A 24 -9.87 -0.39 -1.05
CA ARG A 24 -9.43 0.28 0.17
C ARG A 24 -10.36 1.42 0.58
N ASN A 25 -11.05 2.06 -0.38
CA ASN A 25 -12.05 3.07 -0.10
C ASN A 25 -13.28 2.41 0.56
N ARG A 26 -13.67 2.88 1.75
CA ARG A 26 -14.75 2.28 2.55
C ARG A 26 -16.12 2.38 1.89
N ASP A 27 -16.34 3.43 1.11
CA ASP A 27 -17.61 3.65 0.41
C ASP A 27 -17.69 2.84 -0.89
N CYS A 28 -16.56 2.25 -1.32
CA CYS A 28 -16.49 1.46 -2.53
C CYS A 28 -16.73 -0.03 -2.26
N LYS A 29 -17.69 -0.61 -2.98
CA LYS A 29 -18.01 -2.04 -2.92
C LYS A 29 -17.21 -2.90 -3.89
N ALA A 30 -16.23 -2.32 -4.59
CA ALA A 30 -15.45 -3.04 -5.58
C ALA A 30 -14.63 -4.17 -4.94
N ARG A 31 -14.57 -5.31 -5.61
CA ARG A 31 -13.86 -6.52 -5.20
C ARG A 31 -13.03 -7.08 -6.34
N CYS A 32 -11.96 -7.76 -5.99
CA CYS A 32 -11.18 -8.57 -6.92
C CYS A 32 -10.84 -9.91 -6.28
N ARG A 33 -10.62 -10.92 -7.12
CA ARG A 33 -10.30 -12.29 -6.70
C ARG A 33 -9.03 -12.73 -7.41
N THR A 34 -8.07 -13.20 -6.65
CA THR A 34 -6.83 -13.78 -7.19
C THR A 34 -6.71 -15.23 -6.78
N ASN A 35 -5.84 -15.98 -7.46
CA ASN A 35 -5.33 -17.22 -6.92
C ASN A 35 -4.51 -16.98 -5.62
N LEU A 36 -4.03 -18.06 -5.01
CA LEU A 36 -3.28 -18.00 -3.75
C LEU A 36 -1.97 -17.21 -3.85
N SER A 37 -1.23 -17.37 -4.95
CA SER A 37 0.03 -16.68 -5.21
C SER A 37 -0.15 -15.21 -5.60
N MET A 38 -1.38 -14.74 -5.75
CA MET A 38 -1.75 -13.36 -6.09
C MET A 38 -1.17 -12.87 -7.44
N ASP A 39 -0.79 -13.78 -8.32
CA ASP A 39 -0.24 -13.46 -9.65
C ASP A 39 -1.33 -13.34 -10.72
N THR A 40 -2.44 -14.07 -10.58
CA THR A 40 -3.51 -14.12 -11.58
C THR A 40 -4.86 -13.74 -10.99
N PHE A 41 -5.59 -12.88 -11.72
CA PHE A 41 -6.98 -12.56 -11.42
C PHE A 41 -7.89 -13.70 -11.91
N LEU A 42 -8.68 -14.25 -11.00
CA LEU A 42 -9.64 -15.32 -11.32
C LEU A 42 -10.89 -14.79 -12.04
N SER A 43 -11.14 -13.49 -11.94
CA SER A 43 -12.23 -12.78 -12.61
C SER A 43 -11.85 -11.31 -12.75
N LEU A 44 -12.43 -10.61 -13.73
CA LEU A 44 -12.29 -9.16 -13.84
C LEU A 44 -12.71 -8.50 -12.51
N PRO A 45 -11.92 -7.54 -11.98
CA PRO A 45 -12.34 -6.76 -10.82
C PRO A 45 -13.66 -6.04 -11.09
N THR A 46 -14.53 -5.97 -10.07
CA THR A 46 -15.80 -5.27 -10.20
C THR A 46 -15.57 -3.76 -10.27
N ALA A 47 -16.47 -3.03 -10.94
CA ALA A 47 -16.40 -1.58 -11.10
C ALA A 47 -16.33 -0.81 -9.77
N HIS A 48 -15.63 0.33 -9.80
CA HIS A 48 -15.52 1.28 -8.69
C HIS A 48 -16.51 2.43 -8.83
N CYS A 49 -16.91 3.01 -7.71
CA CYS A 49 -17.75 4.21 -7.65
C CYS A 49 -16.92 5.51 -7.52
N HIS A 50 -15.62 5.46 -7.78
CA HIS A 50 -14.72 6.59 -7.69
C HIS A 50 -13.59 6.44 -8.72
N ALA A 51 -12.95 7.55 -9.06
CA ALA A 51 -11.76 7.55 -9.91
C ALA A 51 -10.56 6.87 -9.22
N PRO A 52 -9.59 6.34 -9.99
CA PRO A 52 -8.34 5.85 -9.41
C PRO A 52 -7.54 7.01 -8.79
N ASN A 53 -6.68 6.70 -7.82
CA ASN A 53 -5.83 7.69 -7.17
C ASN A 53 -4.36 7.21 -7.20
N PRO A 54 -3.64 7.47 -8.31
CA PRO A 54 -2.26 7.01 -8.47
C PRO A 54 -1.30 7.65 -7.47
N GLU A 55 -1.56 8.90 -7.06
CA GLU A 55 -0.70 9.65 -6.13
C GLU A 55 -0.68 9.05 -4.71
N LEU A 56 -1.68 8.23 -4.35
CA LEU A 56 -1.66 7.47 -3.09
C LEU A 56 -0.69 6.28 -3.10
N ILE A 57 -0.31 5.78 -4.27
CA ILE A 57 0.53 4.59 -4.40
C ILE A 57 1.94 4.85 -3.83
N PRO A 58 2.65 5.95 -4.19
CA PRO A 58 3.94 6.29 -3.60
C PRO A 58 3.89 6.44 -2.08
N ALA A 59 2.83 7.03 -1.51
CA ALA A 59 2.69 7.19 -0.06
C ALA A 59 2.64 5.84 0.67
N ILE A 60 1.94 4.85 0.09
CA ILE A 60 1.86 3.50 0.66
C ILE A 60 3.19 2.75 0.50
N GLN A 61 3.80 2.85 -0.68
CA GLN A 61 5.11 2.24 -0.93
C GLN A 61 6.18 2.81 0.01
N LEU A 62 6.20 4.13 0.22
CA LEU A 62 7.07 4.82 1.17
C LEU A 62 6.91 4.23 2.58
N LYS A 63 5.67 4.11 3.06
CA LYS A 63 5.38 3.54 4.39
C LYS A 63 5.85 2.08 4.51
N ASN A 64 5.65 1.28 3.46
CA ASN A 64 6.10 -0.11 3.44
C ASN A 64 7.64 -0.22 3.39
N HIS A 65 8.30 0.63 2.62
CA HIS A 65 9.76 0.70 2.56
C HIS A 65 10.36 1.09 3.90
N ILE A 66 9.81 2.10 4.58
CA ILE A 66 10.25 2.51 5.92
C ILE A 66 10.11 1.35 6.92
N LYS A 67 8.97 0.64 6.90
CA LYS A 67 8.74 -0.54 7.75
C LYS A 67 9.74 -1.65 7.48
N ALA A 68 9.94 -1.99 6.21
CA ALA A 68 10.87 -3.04 5.80
C ALA A 68 12.30 -2.71 6.24
N ARG A 69 12.75 -1.48 5.97
CA ARG A 69 14.09 -1.01 6.34
C ARG A 69 14.31 -1.02 7.86
N ALA A 70 13.32 -0.57 8.63
CA ALA A 70 13.36 -0.61 10.08
C ALA A 70 13.38 -2.04 10.66
N ALA A 71 12.82 -3.02 9.95
CA ALA A 71 12.86 -4.41 10.36
C ALA A 71 14.19 -5.10 10.01
N THR A 72 14.89 -4.64 8.97
CA THR A 72 16.12 -5.27 8.47
C THR A 72 17.41 -4.58 8.88
N THR A 73 17.35 -3.34 9.39
CA THR A 73 18.54 -2.52 9.70
C THR A 73 18.41 -1.86 11.06
N ASP A 74 19.54 -1.60 11.72
CA ASP A 74 19.61 -0.84 12.98
C ASP A 74 19.86 0.67 12.77
N GLU A 75 19.56 1.18 11.57
CA GLU A 75 19.71 2.60 11.26
C GLU A 75 18.79 3.46 12.15
N GLN A 76 19.29 4.62 12.59
CA GLN A 76 18.47 5.61 13.31
C GLN A 76 17.22 5.99 12.52
N THR A 77 16.11 6.20 13.23
CA THR A 77 14.82 6.64 12.67
C THR A 77 14.98 7.85 11.74
N SER A 78 15.74 8.85 12.16
CA SER A 78 16.03 10.06 11.37
C SER A 78 16.67 9.73 10.02
N LEU A 79 17.65 8.82 10.01
CA LEU A 79 18.35 8.40 8.80
C LEU A 79 17.45 7.61 7.85
N ILE A 80 16.62 6.70 8.39
CA ILE A 80 15.63 5.95 7.61
C ILE A 80 14.66 6.92 6.92
N LEU A 81 14.10 7.87 7.68
CA LEU A 81 13.18 8.87 7.15
C LEU A 81 13.86 9.76 6.10
N HIS A 82 15.06 10.27 6.37
CA HIS A 82 15.79 11.11 5.43
C HIS A 82 16.03 10.39 4.09
N LYS A 83 16.52 9.15 4.13
CA LYS A 83 16.74 8.35 2.90
C LYS A 83 15.44 8.10 2.14
N ALA A 84 14.37 7.76 2.85
CA ALA A 84 13.09 7.42 2.24
C ALA A 84 12.38 8.64 1.62
N LEU A 85 12.44 9.80 2.29
CA LEU A 85 11.83 11.05 1.82
C LEU A 85 12.55 11.63 0.60
N ARG A 86 13.88 11.46 0.50
CA ARG A 86 14.67 11.96 -0.63
C ARG A 86 14.26 11.34 -1.98
N THR A 87 13.71 10.13 -1.97
CA THR A 87 13.27 9.42 -3.18
C THR A 87 11.76 9.59 -3.45
N TYR A 88 11.06 10.41 -2.66
CA TYR A 88 9.61 10.58 -2.83
C TYR A 88 9.30 11.46 -4.06
N PRO A 89 8.38 11.03 -4.94
CA PRO A 89 8.15 11.74 -6.19
C PRO A 89 7.32 13.02 -5.99
N LEU A 90 7.65 14.08 -6.73
CA LEU A 90 7.06 15.41 -6.55
C LEU A 90 5.58 15.49 -6.94
N ASN A 91 5.14 14.72 -7.93
CA ASN A 91 3.73 14.66 -8.32
C ASN A 91 2.83 14.13 -7.19
N ALA A 92 3.39 13.29 -6.31
CA ALA A 92 2.68 12.72 -5.17
C ALA A 92 2.82 13.54 -3.89
N ALA A 93 3.48 14.71 -3.91
CA ALA A 93 3.79 15.50 -2.72
C ALA A 93 2.56 15.79 -1.85
N GLY A 94 1.38 15.98 -2.46
CA GLY A 94 0.12 16.20 -1.73
C GLY A 94 -0.37 14.99 -0.91
N GLN A 95 0.14 13.79 -1.18
CA GLN A 95 -0.17 12.56 -0.43
C GLN A 95 0.93 12.16 0.56
N LEU A 96 1.98 12.99 0.71
CA LEU A 96 3.08 12.70 1.61
C LEU A 96 2.61 12.68 3.07
N PRO A 97 2.77 11.57 3.81
CA PRO A 97 2.42 11.54 5.22
C PRO A 97 3.34 12.44 6.04
N LYS A 98 2.80 13.03 7.12
CA LYS A 98 3.60 13.80 8.09
C LYS A 98 4.75 12.96 8.64
N THR A 99 5.90 13.58 8.85
CA THR A 99 7.13 12.95 9.36
C THR A 99 6.88 12.22 10.68
N ASP A 100 6.14 12.82 11.61
CA ASP A 100 5.84 12.23 12.92
C ASP A 100 5.01 10.95 12.77
N ALA A 101 4.06 10.93 11.84
CA ALA A 101 3.26 9.74 11.54
C ALA A 101 4.12 8.61 10.93
N LEU A 102 5.14 8.97 10.14
CA LEU A 102 6.11 8.01 9.61
C LEU A 102 7.02 7.46 10.72
N ALA A 103 7.50 8.32 11.63
CA ALA A 103 8.32 7.93 12.77
C ALA A 103 7.60 6.91 13.67
N LEU A 104 6.31 7.13 13.96
CA LEU A 104 5.47 6.19 14.71
C LEU A 104 5.28 4.83 14.02
N THR A 105 5.58 4.74 12.73
CA THR A 105 5.50 3.49 11.97
C THR A 105 6.72 2.58 12.24
N ILE A 106 7.82 3.16 12.69
CA ILE A 106 9.06 2.44 13.05
C ILE A 106 8.90 1.95 14.49
N ARG A 107 8.52 0.68 14.65
CA ARG A 107 8.52 -0.03 15.94
C ARG A 107 9.68 -1.01 15.93
N ARG A 108 10.69 -0.77 16.76
CA ARG A 108 11.78 -1.72 16.99
C ARG A 108 11.32 -2.70 18.07
N GLN A 109 11.43 -4.00 17.80
CA GLN A 109 11.23 -5.05 18.81
C GLN A 109 12.53 -5.30 19.55
#